data_AF-Q0RMQ2-F1
#
_entry.id   AF-Q0RMQ2-F1
#
_cell.length_a   1.000
_cell.length_b   1.000
_cell.length_c   1.000
_cell.angle_alpha   90.00
_cell.angle_beta   90.00
_cell.angle_gamma   90.00
#
_symmetry.space_group_name_H-M   'P 1'
#
loop_
_entity.id
_entity.type
_entity.pdbx_description
1 polymer ?
#
loop_
_entity_poly.entity_id
_entity_poly.type
_entity_poly.pdbx_seq_one_letter_code
_entity_poly.pdbx_strand_id
1 'polypeptide(L)'
;MDDVAAALGGQAGTVVFGHSLGAVLAYELVHLLSARGVHVERLVVSGSPGPWTQREQRATGLDGDEFLARVEEFAGFRHEALDHPEMRELILPVLQADCEMHENYVPSTDEPVSVPILSIRGGSDGLVSAGQAQEWQKATTGEFSYAELPGDHMYLVDQARAVLDLIGAESFGRAPRGGTPVTC
;
A
#
# COMPACT_ATOMS: atom_id res chain seq x y z
N MET A 1 15.64 1.52 -11.64
CA MET A 1 15.97 1.48 -10.20
C MET A 1 17.03 2.51 -9.83
N ASP A 2 18.11 2.62 -10.60
CA ASP A 2 19.18 3.58 -10.28
C ASP A 2 18.72 5.04 -10.36
N ASP A 3 17.85 5.38 -11.32
CA ASP A 3 17.23 6.72 -11.41
C ASP A 3 16.35 7.05 -10.19
N VAL A 4 15.61 6.06 -9.67
CA VAL A 4 14.76 6.21 -8.47
C VAL A 4 15.65 6.39 -7.23
N ALA A 5 16.68 5.57 -7.07
CA ALA A 5 17.62 5.69 -5.95
C ALA A 5 18.36 7.04 -5.98
N ALA A 6 18.76 7.51 -7.17
CA ALA A 6 19.41 8.82 -7.34
C ALA A 6 18.47 9.98 -6.99
N ALA A 7 17.18 9.89 -7.35
CA ALA A 7 16.19 10.90 -6.99
C ALA A 7 15.90 10.96 -5.48
N LEU A 8 15.96 9.81 -4.79
CA LEU A 8 15.71 9.69 -3.35
C LEU A 8 16.95 9.98 -2.49
N GLY A 9 18.15 10.01 -3.07
CA GLY A 9 19.40 10.31 -2.37
C GLY A 9 19.60 11.77 -1.93
N GLY A 10 18.59 12.63 -2.07
CA GLY A 10 18.59 14.01 -1.58
C GLY A 10 18.32 14.14 -0.07
N GLN A 11 18.51 15.34 0.50
CA GLN A 11 18.36 15.61 1.95
C GLN A 11 16.92 15.52 2.51
N ALA A 12 15.95 15.01 1.77
CA ALA A 12 14.55 14.91 2.21
C ALA A 12 14.22 13.49 2.67
N GLY A 13 13.60 13.35 3.84
CA GLY A 13 13.12 12.06 4.35
C GLY A 13 12.12 11.43 3.37
N THR A 14 12.31 10.15 3.06
CA THR A 14 11.49 9.41 2.09
C THR A 14 10.48 8.53 2.79
N VAL A 15 9.20 8.64 2.40
CA VAL A 15 8.13 7.73 2.81
C VAL A 15 7.62 7.01 1.58
N VAL A 16 7.51 5.68 1.65
CA VAL A 16 6.98 4.85 0.56
C VAL A 16 5.56 4.45 0.93
N PHE A 17 4.59 4.78 0.08
CA PHE A 17 3.19 4.42 0.26
C PHE A 17 2.74 3.46 -0.85
N GLY A 18 1.98 2.43 -0.47
CA GLY A 18 1.37 1.50 -1.41
C GLY A 18 -0.01 1.06 -0.94
N HIS A 19 -0.97 1.02 -1.86
CA HIS A 19 -2.33 0.53 -1.62
C HIS A 19 -2.61 -0.76 -2.40
N SER A 20 -3.28 -1.73 -1.77
CA SER A 20 -3.60 -3.04 -2.36
C SER A 20 -2.34 -3.70 -2.94
N LEU A 21 -2.30 -4.03 -4.24
CA LEU A 21 -1.09 -4.52 -4.92
C LEU A 21 0.13 -3.59 -4.72
N GLY A 22 -0.10 -2.28 -4.70
CA GLY A 22 0.95 -1.29 -4.46
C GLY A 22 1.65 -1.47 -3.12
N ALA A 23 0.98 -2.04 -2.10
CA ALA A 23 1.57 -2.26 -0.78
C ALA A 23 2.68 -3.33 -0.81
N VAL A 24 2.46 -4.44 -1.51
CA VAL A 24 3.49 -5.47 -1.68
C VAL A 24 4.62 -5.00 -2.60
N LEU A 25 4.31 -4.22 -3.64
CA LEU A 25 5.33 -3.58 -4.47
C LEU A 25 6.17 -2.56 -3.68
N ALA A 26 5.55 -1.79 -2.79
CA ALA A 26 6.23 -0.86 -1.90
C ALA A 26 7.15 -1.60 -0.91
N TYR A 27 6.72 -2.75 -0.38
CA TYR A 27 7.54 -3.59 0.48
C TYR A 27 8.80 -4.11 -0.23
N GLU A 28 8.64 -4.65 -1.44
CA GLU A 28 9.78 -5.10 -2.26
C GLU A 28 10.70 -3.93 -2.66
N LEU A 29 10.12 -2.76 -2.96
CA LEU A 29 10.89 -1.55 -3.25
C LEU A 29 11.74 -1.13 -2.05
N VAL A 30 11.22 -1.19 -0.83
CA VAL A 30 11.97 -0.83 0.38
C VAL A 30 13.17 -1.77 0.60
N HIS A 31 13.03 -3.08 0.33
CA HIS A 31 14.15 -4.00 0.31
C HIS A 31 15.23 -3.58 -0.69
N LEU A 32 14.82 -3.26 -1.92
CA LEU A 32 15.73 -2.82 -2.97
C LEU A 32 16.44 -1.48 -2.68
N LEU A 33 15.74 -0.55 -2.03
CA LEU A 33 16.29 0.75 -1.60
C LEU A 33 17.27 0.58 -0.44
N SER A 34 16.93 -0.26 0.54
CA SER A 34 17.79 -0.57 1.68
C SER A 34 19.10 -1.21 1.24
N ALA A 35 19.05 -2.15 0.30
CA ALA A 35 20.25 -2.77 -0.29
C ALA A 35 21.17 -1.76 -1.02
N ARG A 36 20.65 -0.59 -1.41
CA ARG A 36 21.38 0.51 -2.05
C ARG A 36 21.79 1.63 -1.07
N GLY A 37 21.53 1.46 0.22
CA GLY A 37 21.84 2.45 1.24
C GLY A 37 20.94 3.70 1.21
N VAL A 38 19.79 3.63 0.53
CA VAL A 38 18.81 4.71 0.54
C VAL A 38 18.00 4.62 1.84
N HIS A 39 17.96 5.72 2.59
CA HIS A 39 17.19 5.79 3.83
C HIS A 39 15.70 6.00 3.54
N VAL A 40 14.85 5.13 4.11
CA VAL A 40 13.39 5.25 4.09
C VAL A 40 12.93 5.46 5.52
N GLU A 41 12.19 6.54 5.76
CA GLU A 41 11.66 6.93 7.08
C GLU A 41 10.54 6.00 7.52
N ARG A 42 9.64 5.65 6.58
CA ARG A 42 8.49 4.78 6.85
C ARG A 42 7.99 4.12 5.57
N LEU A 43 7.56 2.87 5.71
CA LEU A 43 6.72 2.17 4.74
C LEU A 43 5.27 2.26 5.21
N VAL A 44 4.39 2.72 4.33
CA VAL A 44 2.95 2.78 4.58
C VAL A 44 2.25 1.80 3.65
N VAL A 45 1.63 0.79 4.23
CA VAL A 45 0.88 -0.25 3.54
C VAL A 45 -0.60 -0.04 3.80
N SER A 46 -1.40 -0.01 2.73
CA SER A 46 -2.81 0.35 2.79
C SER A 46 -3.66 -0.73 2.12
N GLY A 47 -4.71 -1.21 2.79
CA GLY A 47 -5.66 -2.16 2.20
C GLY A 47 -4.97 -3.42 1.64
N SER A 48 -3.98 -3.97 2.36
CA SER A 48 -3.27 -5.18 1.93
C SER A 48 -3.07 -6.13 3.10
N PRO A 49 -3.25 -7.45 2.91
CA PRO A 49 -2.80 -8.43 3.89
C PRO A 49 -1.28 -8.40 4.00
N GLY A 50 -0.74 -9.01 5.07
CA GLY A 50 0.71 -9.17 5.23
C GLY A 50 1.36 -9.91 4.04
N PRO A 51 2.66 -9.72 3.79
CA PRO A 51 3.29 -10.13 2.53
C PRO A 51 3.32 -11.66 2.33
N TRP A 52 3.23 -12.45 3.40
CA TRP A 52 3.18 -13.92 3.34
C TRP A 52 1.77 -14.50 3.24
N THR A 53 0.74 -13.66 3.28
CA THR A 53 -0.63 -14.12 3.33
C THR A 53 -1.18 -14.31 1.93
N GLN A 54 -1.40 -15.57 1.57
CA GLN A 54 -1.97 -15.92 0.27
C GLN A 54 -3.43 -15.50 0.17
N ARG A 55 -3.84 -15.05 -1.02
CA ARG A 55 -5.24 -14.74 -1.29
C ARG A 55 -5.99 -16.02 -1.62
N GLU A 56 -6.97 -16.36 -0.78
CA GLU A 56 -7.83 -17.54 -1.01
C GLU A 56 -8.85 -17.30 -2.12
N GLN A 57 -9.32 -16.05 -2.26
CA GLN A 57 -10.25 -15.66 -3.31
C GLN A 57 -9.49 -15.17 -4.54
N ARG A 58 -9.80 -15.77 -5.70
CA ARG A 58 -9.12 -15.53 -6.96
C ARG A 58 -10.12 -15.13 -8.06
N ALA A 59 -9.68 -14.23 -8.93
CA ALA A 59 -10.32 -13.86 -10.19
C ALA A 59 -9.51 -14.35 -11.41
N THR A 60 -8.24 -14.72 -11.24
CA THR A 60 -7.41 -15.25 -12.33
C THR A 60 -8.08 -16.47 -13.00
N GLY A 61 -8.14 -16.44 -14.33
CA GLY A 61 -8.71 -17.52 -15.15
C GLY A 61 -10.22 -17.42 -15.41
N LEU A 62 -10.91 -16.43 -14.83
CA LEU A 62 -12.29 -16.10 -15.21
C LEU A 62 -12.34 -15.41 -16.58
N ASP A 63 -13.49 -15.51 -17.26
CA ASP A 63 -13.72 -14.76 -18.49
C ASP A 63 -13.88 -13.24 -18.22
N GLY A 64 -13.91 -12.41 -19.27
CA GLY A 64 -13.85 -10.96 -19.10
C GLY A 64 -14.97 -10.36 -18.24
N ASP A 65 -16.21 -10.83 -18.39
CA ASP A 65 -17.35 -10.29 -17.64
C ASP A 65 -17.40 -10.88 -16.21
N GLU A 66 -17.09 -12.18 -16.05
CA GLU A 66 -16.98 -12.83 -14.74
C GLU A 66 -15.81 -12.26 -13.92
N PHE A 67 -14.68 -11.98 -14.57
CA PHE A 67 -13.52 -11.33 -13.97
C PHE A 67 -13.88 -9.94 -13.45
N LEU A 68 -14.53 -9.12 -14.27
CA LEU A 68 -14.93 -7.78 -13.87
C LEU A 68 -15.92 -7.83 -12.70
N ALA A 69 -16.94 -8.68 -12.76
CA ALA A 69 -17.87 -8.85 -11.65
C ALA A 69 -17.16 -9.25 -10.35
N ARG A 70 -16.16 -10.13 -10.43
CA ARG A 70 -15.35 -10.53 -9.27
C ARG A 70 -14.45 -9.41 -8.75
N VAL A 71 -13.81 -8.65 -9.64
CA VAL A 71 -12.96 -7.50 -9.25
C VAL A 71 -13.80 -6.39 -8.64
N GLU A 72 -15.02 -6.16 -9.13
CA GLU A 72 -15.97 -5.20 -8.55
C GLU A 72 -16.44 -5.65 -7.16
N GLU A 73 -16.77 -6.94 -7.01
CA GLU A 73 -17.09 -7.54 -5.70
C GLU A 73 -15.94 -7.36 -4.72
N PHE A 74 -14.72 -7.57 -5.19
CA PHE A 74 -13.51 -7.40 -4.41
C PHE A 74 -13.29 -5.94 -4.02
N ALA A 75 -13.05 -5.06 -4.99
CA ALA A 75 -12.63 -3.69 -4.72
C ALA A 75 -13.75 -2.83 -4.12
N GLY A 76 -15.01 -3.28 -4.19
CA GLY A 76 -16.18 -2.46 -3.87
C GLY A 76 -16.34 -1.27 -4.82
N PHE A 77 -15.58 -1.25 -5.91
CA PHE A 77 -15.44 -0.11 -6.81
C PHE A 77 -15.46 -0.57 -8.26
N ARG A 78 -16.27 0.13 -9.06
CA ARG A 78 -16.37 -0.03 -10.50
C ARG A 78 -16.21 1.32 -11.16
N HIS A 79 -15.20 1.47 -12.02
CA HIS A 79 -15.04 2.71 -12.78
C HIS A 79 -15.95 2.74 -14.00
N GLU A 80 -16.61 3.87 -14.27
CA GLU A 80 -17.45 4.11 -15.45
C GLU A 80 -16.73 3.88 -16.80
N ALA A 81 -15.40 3.90 -16.82
CA ALA A 81 -14.62 3.64 -18.03
C ALA A 81 -14.85 2.21 -18.53
N LEU A 82 -15.18 1.28 -17.64
CA LEU A 82 -15.49 -0.11 -17.99
C LEU A 82 -16.82 -0.25 -18.73
N ASP A 83 -17.68 0.78 -18.77
CA ASP A 83 -18.90 0.80 -19.57
C ASP A 83 -18.66 1.11 -21.04
N HIS A 84 -17.49 1.66 -21.37
CA HIS A 84 -17.12 1.98 -22.74
C HIS A 84 -16.32 0.82 -23.36
N PRO A 85 -16.79 0.18 -24.44
CA PRO A 85 -16.13 -1.00 -25.01
C PRO A 85 -14.65 -0.78 -25.36
N GLU A 86 -14.32 0.36 -25.99
CA GLU A 86 -12.95 0.70 -26.38
C GLU A 86 -12.02 0.86 -25.16
N MET A 87 -12.53 1.44 -24.07
CA MET A 87 -11.78 1.59 -22.84
C MET A 87 -11.64 0.26 -22.11
N ARG A 88 -12.70 -0.55 -22.09
CA ARG A 88 -12.69 -1.90 -21.49
C ARG A 88 -11.64 -2.78 -22.17
N GLU A 89 -11.57 -2.78 -23.50
CA GLU A 89 -10.56 -3.54 -24.26
C GLU A 89 -9.12 -3.17 -23.89
N LEU A 90 -8.88 -1.91 -23.53
CA LEU A 90 -7.55 -1.42 -23.12
C LEU A 90 -7.24 -1.70 -21.64
N ILE A 91 -8.23 -1.58 -20.76
CA ILE A 91 -8.06 -1.67 -19.30
C ILE A 91 -8.04 -3.13 -18.84
N LEU A 92 -8.90 -3.98 -19.41
CA LEU A 92 -9.12 -5.34 -18.93
C LEU A 92 -7.83 -6.19 -18.91
N PRO A 93 -6.97 -6.20 -19.96
CA PRO A 93 -5.74 -6.98 -19.93
C PRO A 93 -4.77 -6.53 -18.83
N VAL A 94 -4.72 -5.22 -18.55
CA VAL A 94 -3.86 -4.66 -17.50
C VAL A 94 -4.38 -5.05 -16.12
N LEU A 95 -5.69 -4.92 -15.88
CA LEU A 95 -6.31 -5.35 -14.62
C LEU A 95 -6.12 -6.85 -14.38
N GLN A 96 -6.26 -7.67 -15.41
CA GLN A 96 -6.03 -9.11 -15.32
C GLN A 96 -4.59 -9.42 -14.92
N ALA A 97 -3.61 -8.76 -15.56
CA ALA A 97 -2.20 -8.92 -15.23
C ALA A 97 -1.89 -8.49 -13.78
N ASP A 98 -2.45 -7.37 -13.32
CA ASP A 98 -2.27 -6.88 -11.96
C ASP A 98 -2.89 -7.83 -10.92
N CYS A 99 -4.10 -8.34 -11.18
CA CYS A 99 -4.73 -9.35 -10.33
C CYS A 99 -3.91 -10.64 -10.29
N GLU A 100 -3.44 -11.13 -11.44
CA GLU A 100 -2.61 -12.33 -11.52
C GLU A 100 -1.30 -12.14 -10.75
N MET A 101 -0.65 -10.98 -10.87
CA MET A 101 0.56 -10.66 -10.14
C MET A 101 0.31 -10.63 -8.63
N HIS A 102 -0.79 -10.02 -8.18
CA HIS A 102 -1.12 -9.94 -6.77
C HIS A 102 -1.48 -11.30 -6.16
N GLU A 103 -2.28 -12.11 -6.86
CA GLU A 103 -2.71 -13.43 -6.38
C GLU A 103 -1.56 -14.43 -6.28
N ASN A 104 -0.58 -14.33 -7.19
CA ASN A 104 0.58 -15.21 -7.22
C ASN A 104 1.79 -14.61 -6.49
N TYR A 105 1.64 -13.46 -5.83
CA TYR A 105 2.74 -12.83 -5.12
C TYR A 105 3.26 -13.74 -4.01
N VAL A 106 4.57 -13.95 -4.03
CA VAL A 106 5.34 -14.56 -2.95
C VAL A 106 6.51 -13.62 -2.68
N PRO A 107 6.77 -13.25 -1.42
CA PRO A 107 7.87 -12.35 -1.08
C PRO A 107 9.20 -12.87 -1.61
N SER A 108 10.05 -11.95 -2.06
CA SER A 108 11.38 -12.32 -2.57
C SER A 108 12.33 -12.84 -1.49
N THR A 109 11.99 -12.58 -0.23
CA THR A 109 12.73 -12.97 0.97
C THR A 109 11.80 -13.10 2.17
N ASP A 110 12.17 -13.95 3.14
CA ASP A 110 11.51 -14.05 4.44
C ASP A 110 12.05 -13.04 5.47
N GLU A 111 13.09 -12.29 5.11
CA GLU A 111 13.68 -11.30 6.00
C GLU A 111 12.79 -10.04 6.11
N PRO A 112 12.41 -9.61 7.33
CA PRO A 112 11.70 -8.35 7.53
C PRO A 112 12.58 -7.14 7.20
N VAL A 113 11.96 -6.01 6.82
CA VAL A 113 12.67 -4.74 6.68
C VAL A 113 13.04 -4.15 8.05
N SER A 114 14.03 -3.26 8.13
CA SER A 114 14.31 -2.50 9.35
C SER A 114 13.53 -1.18 9.46
N VAL A 115 12.76 -0.85 8.43
CA VAL A 115 12.00 0.40 8.29
C VAL A 115 10.69 0.32 9.07
N PRO A 116 10.29 1.37 9.82
CA PRO A 116 8.98 1.44 10.44
C PRO A 116 7.83 1.18 9.45
N ILE A 117 6.82 0.43 9.87
CA ILE A 117 5.63 0.15 9.05
C ILE A 117 4.39 0.77 9.68
N LEU A 118 3.62 1.51 8.89
CA LEU A 118 2.24 1.87 9.21
C LEU A 118 1.30 1.08 8.30
N SER A 119 0.44 0.26 8.89
CA SER A 119 -0.64 -0.45 8.19
C SER A 119 -1.97 0.30 8.35
N ILE A 120 -2.62 0.66 7.24
CA ILE A 120 -3.89 1.39 7.21
C ILE A 120 -4.96 0.57 6.51
N ARG A 121 -6.13 0.45 7.12
CA ARG A 121 -7.26 -0.34 6.61
C ARG A 121 -8.54 0.50 6.59
N GLY A 122 -9.45 0.21 5.65
CA GLY A 122 -10.83 0.66 5.73
C GLY A 122 -11.61 -0.16 6.77
N GLY A 123 -12.35 0.48 7.68
CA GLY A 123 -13.06 -0.22 8.75
C GLY A 123 -14.07 -1.25 8.24
N SER A 124 -14.63 -1.00 7.04
CA SER A 124 -15.57 -1.87 6.34
C SER A 124 -14.94 -2.57 5.13
N ASP A 125 -13.60 -2.64 5.06
CA ASP A 125 -12.89 -3.37 4.01
C ASP A 125 -13.24 -4.86 4.07
N GLY A 126 -13.90 -5.34 3.01
CA GLY A 126 -14.31 -6.74 2.83
C GLY A 126 -13.23 -7.64 2.25
N LEU A 127 -12.15 -7.08 1.70
CA LEU A 127 -11.04 -7.82 1.13
C LEU A 127 -9.93 -8.13 2.11
N VAL A 128 -9.70 -7.22 3.05
CA VAL A 128 -8.62 -7.32 4.02
C VAL A 128 -9.22 -7.19 5.40
N SER A 129 -9.22 -8.30 6.13
CA SER A 129 -9.61 -8.29 7.54
C SER A 129 -8.62 -7.50 8.39
N ALA A 130 -9.05 -7.03 9.56
CA ALA A 130 -8.17 -6.37 10.50
C ALA A 130 -6.97 -7.25 10.90
N GLY A 131 -7.22 -8.55 11.12
CA GLY A 131 -6.16 -9.51 11.42
C GLY A 131 -5.11 -9.61 10.31
N GLN A 132 -5.56 -9.71 9.05
CA GLN A 132 -4.66 -9.73 7.89
C GLN A 132 -3.85 -8.44 7.75
N ALA A 133 -4.47 -7.28 7.98
CA ALA A 133 -3.76 -6.00 7.95
C ALA A 133 -2.71 -5.87 9.07
N GLN A 134 -2.93 -6.53 10.22
CA GLN A 134 -1.99 -6.56 11.34
C GLN A 134 -0.82 -7.53 11.13
N GLU A 135 -0.89 -8.48 10.19
CA GLU A 135 0.21 -9.41 9.89
C GLU A 135 1.48 -8.69 9.42
N TRP A 136 1.35 -7.48 8.88
CA TRP A 136 2.45 -6.59 8.54
C TRP A 136 3.41 -6.31 9.71
N GLN A 137 2.98 -6.50 10.96
CA GLN A 137 3.88 -6.42 12.12
C GLN A 137 5.08 -7.38 11.99
N LYS A 138 4.90 -8.53 11.34
CA LYS A 138 5.97 -9.51 11.12
C LYS A 138 6.95 -9.10 10.02
N ALA A 139 6.58 -8.14 9.18
CA ALA A 139 7.35 -7.68 8.03
C ALA A 139 8.37 -6.60 8.38
N THR A 140 8.45 -6.18 9.64
CA THR A 140 9.44 -5.20 10.09
C THR A 140 10.09 -5.60 11.42
N THR A 141 11.36 -5.22 11.59
CA THR A 141 12.05 -5.20 12.88
C THR A 141 12.02 -3.83 13.55
N GLY A 142 11.50 -2.81 12.85
CA GLY A 142 11.27 -1.46 13.35
C GLY A 142 9.91 -1.32 14.06
N GLU A 143 9.49 -0.07 14.25
CA GLU A 143 8.18 0.24 14.82
C GLU A 143 7.05 -0.21 13.88
N PHE A 144 5.99 -0.78 14.46
CA PHE A 144 4.76 -1.10 13.75
C PHE A 144 3.59 -0.31 14.34
N SER A 145 2.88 0.40 13.47
CA SER A 145 1.62 1.10 13.78
C SER A 145 0.50 0.54 12.91
N TYR A 146 -0.72 0.53 13.45
CA TYR A 146 -1.94 0.11 12.76
C TYR A 146 -3.05 1.14 12.94
N ALA A 147 -3.77 1.44 11.86
CA ALA A 147 -4.90 2.35 11.88
C ALA A 147 -6.05 1.87 11.00
N GLU A 148 -7.27 2.21 11.43
CA GLU A 148 -8.48 2.05 10.61
C GLU A 148 -9.10 3.42 10.32
N LEU A 149 -9.52 3.60 9.08
CA LEU A 149 -10.28 4.77 8.63
C LEU A 149 -11.68 4.35 8.19
N PRO A 150 -12.70 5.24 8.26
CA PRO A 150 -14.03 4.93 7.75
C PRO A 150 -14.01 4.66 6.23
N GLY A 151 -14.62 3.57 5.78
CA GLY A 151 -14.74 3.23 4.37
C GLY A 151 -14.52 1.74 4.08
N ASP A 152 -14.73 1.36 2.82
CA ASP A 152 -14.48 0.03 2.28
C ASP A 152 -13.00 -0.12 1.87
N HIS A 153 -12.69 -1.03 0.93
CA HIS A 153 -11.33 -1.21 0.44
C HIS A 153 -10.74 0.07 -0.18
N MET A 154 -11.56 0.84 -0.89
CA MET A 154 -11.18 2.07 -1.58
C MET A 154 -11.38 3.33 -0.72
N TYR A 155 -11.44 3.18 0.62
CA TYR A 155 -11.59 4.28 1.58
C TYR A 155 -10.67 5.49 1.32
N LEU A 156 -9.47 5.26 0.76
CA LEU A 156 -8.50 6.31 0.46
C LEU A 156 -9.00 7.35 -0.55
N VAL A 157 -9.98 7.01 -1.38
CA VAL A 157 -10.60 7.94 -2.34
C VAL A 157 -11.37 9.03 -1.60
N ASP A 158 -12.20 8.64 -0.63
CA ASP A 158 -13.01 9.57 0.17
C ASP A 158 -12.24 10.14 1.37
N GLN A 159 -11.27 9.38 1.90
CA GLN A 159 -10.49 9.73 3.09
C GLN A 159 -9.08 10.24 2.75
N ALA A 160 -8.83 10.70 1.53
CA ALA A 160 -7.50 11.11 1.07
C ALA A 160 -6.79 12.05 2.05
N ARG A 161 -7.52 13.03 2.61
CA ARG A 161 -6.96 13.97 3.60
C ARG A 161 -6.57 13.28 4.91
N ALA A 162 -7.43 12.41 5.44
CA ALA A 162 -7.16 11.68 6.67
C ALA A 162 -5.98 10.71 6.52
N VAL A 163 -5.86 10.06 5.36
CA VAL A 163 -4.69 9.23 5.01
C VAL A 163 -3.41 10.06 5.04
N LEU A 164 -3.38 11.21 4.36
CA LEU A 164 -2.20 12.07 4.32
C LEU A 164 -1.83 12.66 5.69
N ASP A 165 -2.84 13.09 6.48
CA ASP A 165 -2.60 13.61 7.83
C ASP A 165 -2.02 12.51 8.75
N LEU A 166 -2.52 11.28 8.64
CA LEU A 166 -2.01 10.14 9.39
C LEU A 166 -0.57 9.79 8.98
N ILE A 167 -0.29 9.74 7.67
CA ILE A 167 1.09 9.53 7.16
C ILE A 167 2.02 10.62 7.71
N GLY A 168 1.60 11.88 7.64
CA GLY A 168 2.39 13.00 8.15
C GLY A 168 2.68 12.90 9.66
N ALA A 169 1.69 12.49 10.45
CA ALA A 169 1.82 12.32 11.90
C ALA A 169 2.78 11.18 12.28
N GLU A 170 2.68 10.03 11.59
CA GLU A 170 3.45 8.83 11.89
C GLU A 170 4.87 8.85 11.30
N SER A 171 5.08 9.55 10.19
CA SER A 171 6.38 9.62 9.51
C SER A 171 7.29 10.74 10.01
N PHE A 172 6.72 11.87 10.46
CA PHE A 172 7.49 13.08 10.72
C PHE A 172 7.18 13.71 12.09
N GLY A 173 6.80 12.86 13.07
CA GLY A 173 6.40 13.23 14.42
C GLY A 173 6.95 14.58 14.86
N ARG A 174 6.03 15.54 15.05
CA ARG A 174 6.25 16.99 15.28
C ARG A 174 7.69 17.28 15.73
N ALA A 175 8.56 17.67 14.79
CA ALA A 175 9.93 18.07 15.10
C ALA A 175 9.93 18.94 16.37
N PRO A 176 10.85 18.73 17.33
CA PRO A 176 10.95 19.63 18.46
C PRO A 176 11.18 21.00 17.87
N ARG A 177 10.19 21.90 18.00
CA ARG A 177 10.36 23.31 17.67
C ARG A 177 11.42 23.80 18.65
N GLY A 178 12.68 23.75 18.23
CA GLY A 178 13.78 24.51 18.80
C GLY A 178 13.52 25.99 18.55
N GLY A 179 12.47 26.51 19.20
CA GLY A 179 12.16 27.92 19.28
C GLY A 179 12.63 28.38 20.64
N THR A 180 13.76 29.07 20.65
CA THR A 180 14.23 29.86 21.80
C THR A 180 13.06 30.70 22.34
N PRO A 181 12.86 30.79 23.67
CA PRO A 181 11.83 31.66 24.20
C PRO A 181 12.21 33.11 23.87
N VAL A 182 11.39 33.79 23.06
CA VAL A 182 11.44 35.25 22.96
C VAL A 182 10.77 35.77 24.22
N THR A 183 11.59 36.25 25.16
CA THR A 183 11.15 37.08 26.27
C THR A 183 10.83 38.47 25.71
N CYS A 184 9.63 38.97 26.00
CA CYS A 184 9.33 40.40 26.06
C CYS A 184 8.88 40.69 27.49
#